data_AF-R5FBV3-F1
#
_entry.id   AF-R5FBV3-F1
#
_cell.length_a   1.000
_cell.length_b   1.000
_cell.length_c   1.000
_cell.angle_alpha   90.00
_cell.angle_beta   90.00
_cell.angle_gamma   90.00
#
_symmetry.space_group_name_H-M   'P 1'
#
loop_
_entity.id
_entity.type
_entity.pdbx_description
1 polymer ?
#
loop_
_entity_poly.entity_id
_entity_poly.type
_entity_poly.pdbx_seq_one_letter_code
_entity_poly.pdbx_strand_id
1 'polypeptide(L)'
;MTKCTIIPIIIVHFIVLVDNICYFCLLIAINRNVITMDKIDKLDKKILSILSKNARIPFKDVAVECGVSRAAIHQRVQHLIESGVITGSSFDINPKSLGYSTCTYVGINLERGSMYKDVVERLNHIPEIVECHFTTGSYTMLVKLYAKDNEQLMDLLNNKMQSIPGVVSTETLISLEQSIKREIPVKIEED
;
A
#
# COMPACT_ATOMS: atom_id res chain seq x y z
N MET A 1 -10.58 -51.19 -32.23
CA MET A 1 -10.24 -49.77 -32.49
C MET A 1 -9.20 -49.35 -31.44
N THR A 2 -7.93 -49.72 -31.68
CA THR A 2 -6.81 -48.81 -32.10
C THR A 2 -6.43 -47.84 -30.96
N LYS A 3 -5.57 -48.23 -30.01
CA LYS A 3 -4.07 -48.28 -29.99
C LYS A 3 -3.37 -46.92 -30.09
N CYS A 4 -2.30 -46.80 -29.27
CA CYS A 4 -1.03 -46.08 -29.51
C CYS A 4 -1.06 -44.54 -29.29
N THR A 5 -0.05 -43.82 -28.75
CA THR A 5 1.25 -44.06 -28.06
C THR A 5 1.87 -42.68 -27.67
N ILE A 6 2.93 -42.68 -26.83
CA ILE A 6 4.14 -41.80 -26.83
C ILE A 6 4.02 -40.34 -26.26
N ILE A 7 4.57 -39.98 -25.08
CA ILE A 7 5.94 -39.44 -24.65
C ILE A 7 6.29 -38.01 -25.26
N PRO A 8 7.25 -37.19 -24.73
CA PRO A 8 7.23 -35.74 -24.48
C PRO A 8 7.97 -34.95 -25.62
N ILE A 9 8.43 -33.68 -25.42
CA ILE A 9 9.45 -32.88 -26.19
C ILE A 9 9.01 -31.38 -26.22
N ILE A 10 9.70 -30.43 -25.57
CA ILE A 10 10.94 -29.71 -25.98
C ILE A 10 10.66 -28.55 -26.98
N ILE A 11 10.95 -27.31 -26.52
CA ILE A 11 11.77 -26.25 -27.14
C ILE A 11 11.41 -25.72 -28.56
N VAL A 12 11.08 -24.43 -28.58
CA VAL A 12 11.52 -23.36 -29.51
C VAL A 12 11.26 -23.53 -31.02
N HIS A 13 10.37 -22.66 -31.53
CA HIS A 13 10.53 -21.99 -32.83
C HIS A 13 9.79 -20.63 -32.75
N PHE A 14 10.47 -19.49 -32.63
CA PHE A 14 11.07 -18.71 -33.72
C PHE A 14 10.03 -18.26 -34.76
N ILE A 15 9.40 -17.10 -34.50
CA ILE A 15 8.86 -16.23 -35.57
C ILE A 15 9.39 -14.83 -35.29
N VAL A 16 10.24 -14.38 -36.22
CA VAL A 16 10.87 -13.07 -36.30
C VAL A 16 9.87 -12.05 -36.82
N LEU A 17 10.04 -10.82 -36.35
CA LEU A 17 9.44 -9.56 -36.81
C LEU A 17 9.18 -9.50 -38.32
N VAL A 18 8.00 -9.02 -38.74
CA VAL A 18 7.83 -7.96 -39.76
C VAL A 18 6.48 -7.24 -39.52
N ASP A 19 6.56 -5.92 -39.33
CA ASP A 19 5.56 -4.86 -39.55
C ASP A 19 4.17 -4.88 -38.88
N ASN A 20 3.98 -3.87 -38.01
CA ASN A 20 2.79 -3.05 -37.77
C ASN A 20 1.39 -3.71 -37.64
N ILE A 21 0.79 -3.46 -36.46
CA ILE A 21 -0.64 -3.52 -36.15
C ILE A 21 -1.20 -4.94 -35.97
N CYS A 22 -1.16 -5.42 -34.72
CA CYS A 22 -2.28 -6.19 -34.20
C CYS A 22 -2.49 -5.90 -32.71
N TYR A 23 -3.46 -5.01 -32.48
CA TYR A 23 -4.25 -4.89 -31.27
C TYR A 23 -4.81 -6.26 -30.87
N PHE A 24 -4.01 -7.14 -30.24
CA PHE A 24 -4.52 -8.40 -29.73
C PHE A 24 -3.62 -9.01 -28.64
N CYS A 25 -3.08 -8.18 -27.75
CA CYS A 25 -2.40 -8.68 -26.55
C CYS A 25 -2.65 -7.78 -25.33
N LEU A 26 -3.89 -7.28 -25.19
CA LEU A 26 -4.37 -6.57 -23.99
C LEU A 26 -5.49 -7.34 -23.26
N LEU A 27 -5.57 -8.66 -23.44
CA LEU A 27 -6.67 -9.47 -22.90
C LEU A 27 -6.24 -10.65 -22.01
N ILE A 28 -4.95 -10.79 -21.69
CA ILE A 28 -4.50 -11.87 -20.80
C ILE A 28 -3.47 -11.33 -19.80
N ALA A 29 -3.94 -10.60 -18.78
CA ALA A 29 -3.26 -10.45 -17.47
C ALA A 29 -4.06 -9.60 -16.45
N ILE A 30 -5.40 -9.61 -16.49
CA ILE A 30 -6.19 -9.08 -15.37
C ILE A 30 -6.91 -10.27 -14.72
N ASN A 31 -6.13 -11.08 -14.01
CA ASN A 31 -6.68 -11.83 -12.87
C ASN A 31 -6.80 -10.84 -11.70
N ARG A 32 -7.60 -9.76 -11.89
CA ARG A 32 -8.11 -9.01 -10.76
C ARG A 32 -9.21 -9.90 -10.20
N ASN A 33 -9.01 -10.37 -8.97
CA ASN A 33 -10.14 -10.45 -8.05
C ASN A 33 -10.82 -9.07 -8.11
N VAL A 34 -11.86 -8.95 -8.92
CA VAL A 34 -12.80 -7.85 -8.84
C VAL A 34 -13.52 -8.13 -7.53
N ILE A 35 -12.93 -7.65 -6.43
CA ILE A 35 -13.63 -7.49 -5.17
C ILE A 35 -14.75 -6.52 -5.52
N THR A 36 -15.95 -7.04 -5.69
CA THR A 36 -17.15 -6.22 -5.81
C THR A 36 -17.23 -5.45 -4.52
N MET A 37 -16.80 -4.19 -4.58
CA MET A 37 -16.82 -3.29 -3.45
C MET A 37 -18.30 -2.98 -3.21
N ASP A 38 -18.95 -3.80 -2.39
CA ASP A 38 -20.30 -3.55 -1.95
C ASP A 38 -20.33 -2.14 -1.36
N LYS A 39 -21.30 -1.35 -1.82
CA LYS A 39 -21.38 0.07 -1.50
C LYS A 39 -21.52 0.21 0.02
N ILE A 40 -20.48 0.74 0.67
CA ILE A 40 -20.46 1.05 2.11
C ILE A 40 -21.70 1.88 2.45
N ASP A 41 -22.57 1.34 3.30
CA ASP A 41 -23.82 2.00 3.65
C ASP A 41 -23.65 2.99 4.82
N LYS A 42 -24.75 3.64 5.24
CA LYS A 42 -24.72 4.62 6.34
C LYS A 42 -24.33 4.00 7.68
N LEU A 43 -24.75 2.76 7.93
CA LEU A 43 -24.40 2.05 9.16
C LEU A 43 -22.91 1.71 9.16
N ASP A 44 -22.38 1.22 8.03
CA ASP A 44 -20.95 0.92 7.89
C ASP A 44 -20.10 2.18 8.07
N LYS A 45 -20.49 3.32 7.47
CA LYS A 45 -19.83 4.62 7.69
C LYS A 45 -19.85 5.01 9.17
N LYS A 46 -20.96 4.81 9.88
CA LYS A 46 -21.05 5.09 11.31
C LYS A 46 -20.13 4.19 12.13
N ILE A 47 -20.11 2.89 11.84
CA ILE A 47 -19.19 1.92 12.47
C ILE A 47 -17.73 2.36 12.27
N LEU A 48 -17.34 2.66 11.02
CA LEU A 48 -15.98 3.10 10.68
C LEU A 48 -15.62 4.41 11.40
N SER A 49 -16.56 5.35 11.55
CA SER A 49 -16.32 6.62 12.26
C SER A 49 -16.04 6.44 13.76
N ILE A 50 -16.55 5.37 14.36
CA ILE A 50 -16.35 5.02 15.77
C ILE A 50 -15.03 4.25 15.90
N LEU A 51 -14.83 3.21 15.07
CA LEU A 51 -13.66 2.33 15.13
C LEU A 51 -12.36 3.06 14.75
N SER A 52 -12.40 4.02 13.82
CA SER A 52 -11.21 4.81 13.45
C SER A 52 -10.68 5.69 14.59
N LYS A 53 -11.54 6.03 15.56
CA LYS A 53 -11.15 6.80 16.76
C LYS A 53 -10.67 5.89 17.89
N ASN A 54 -11.30 4.73 18.04
CA ASN A 54 -10.94 3.76 19.06
C ASN A 54 -11.23 2.33 18.59
N ALA A 55 -10.21 1.67 18.04
CA ALA A 55 -10.32 0.29 17.56
C ALA A 55 -10.59 -0.74 18.69
N ARG A 56 -10.36 -0.38 19.97
CA ARG A 56 -10.59 -1.27 21.13
C ARG A 56 -12.01 -1.15 21.71
N ILE A 57 -12.86 -0.31 21.16
CA ILE A 57 -14.23 -0.16 21.65
C ILE A 57 -14.97 -1.50 21.55
N PRO A 58 -15.59 -1.98 22.63
CA PRO A 58 -16.37 -3.22 22.58
C PRO A 58 -17.52 -3.11 21.59
N PHE A 59 -17.73 -4.15 20.77
CA PHE A 59 -18.83 -4.16 19.79
C PHE A 59 -20.22 -4.00 20.42
N LYS A 60 -20.37 -4.30 21.72
CA LYS A 60 -21.62 -4.03 22.45
C LYS A 60 -21.91 -2.52 22.50
N ASP A 61 -20.89 -1.69 22.68
CA ASP A 61 -21.03 -0.24 22.86
C ASP A 61 -21.21 0.43 21.49
N VAL A 62 -20.50 -0.06 20.47
CA VAL A 62 -20.75 0.30 19.05
C VAL A 62 -22.20 -0.02 18.66
N ALA A 63 -22.72 -1.17 19.07
CA ALA A 63 -24.09 -1.59 18.77
C ALA A 63 -25.12 -0.63 19.39
N VAL A 64 -24.90 -0.20 20.63
CA VAL A 64 -25.74 0.82 21.30
C VAL A 64 -25.69 2.15 20.54
N GLU A 65 -24.50 2.62 20.16
CA GLU A 65 -24.35 3.89 19.44
C GLU A 65 -24.98 3.84 18.03
N CYS A 66 -24.89 2.69 17.37
CA CYS A 66 -25.46 2.45 16.04
C CYS A 66 -26.96 2.11 16.04
N GLY A 67 -27.55 1.78 17.20
CA GLY A 67 -28.97 1.39 17.30
C GLY A 67 -29.28 0.02 16.71
N VAL A 68 -28.33 -0.92 16.72
CA VAL A 68 -28.46 -2.27 16.15
C VAL A 68 -27.98 -3.34 17.12
N SER A 69 -28.14 -4.63 16.76
CA SER A 69 -27.67 -5.73 17.62
C SER A 69 -26.15 -5.90 17.57
N ARG A 70 -25.56 -6.43 18.65
CA ARG A 70 -24.12 -6.79 18.69
C ARG A 70 -23.74 -7.78 17.57
N ALA A 71 -24.63 -8.72 17.26
CA ALA A 71 -24.43 -9.68 16.18
C ALA A 71 -24.37 -8.98 14.80
N ALA A 72 -25.23 -7.98 14.58
CA ALA A 72 -25.20 -7.19 13.34
C ALA A 72 -23.87 -6.43 13.19
N ILE A 73 -23.38 -5.76 14.25
CA ILE A 73 -22.07 -5.09 14.23
C ILE A 73 -20.95 -6.08 13.91
N HIS A 74 -20.94 -7.24 14.56
CA HIS A 74 -19.91 -8.26 14.32
C HIS A 74 -19.88 -8.70 12.85
N GLN A 75 -21.04 -8.99 12.26
CA GLN A 75 -21.14 -9.38 10.84
C GLN A 75 -20.68 -8.24 9.91
N ARG A 76 -21.06 -7.00 10.20
CA ARG A 76 -20.62 -5.83 9.41
C ARG A 76 -19.12 -5.62 9.47
N VAL A 77 -18.52 -5.64 10.66
CA VAL A 77 -17.07 -5.46 10.81
C VAL A 77 -16.31 -6.57 10.11
N GLN A 78 -16.76 -7.82 10.25
CA GLN A 78 -16.15 -8.96 9.56
C GLN A 78 -16.19 -8.78 8.03
N HIS A 79 -17.35 -8.38 7.48
CA HIS A 79 -17.49 -8.09 6.06
C HIS A 79 -16.60 -6.91 5.61
N LEU A 80 -16.48 -5.84 6.42
CA LEU A 80 -15.59 -4.72 6.13
C LEU A 80 -14.11 -5.11 6.11
N ILE A 81 -13.70 -6.09 6.92
CA ILE A 81 -12.35 -6.66 6.88
C ILE A 81 -12.17 -7.52 5.62
N GLU A 82 -13.10 -8.43 5.35
CA GLU A 82 -13.04 -9.35 4.20
C GLU A 82 -13.09 -8.63 2.85
N SER A 83 -13.83 -7.52 2.76
CA SER A 83 -13.90 -6.65 1.58
C SER A 83 -12.70 -5.70 1.45
N GLY A 84 -11.78 -5.68 2.42
CA GLY A 84 -10.59 -4.83 2.41
C GLY A 84 -10.84 -3.35 2.74
N VAL A 85 -12.03 -3.00 3.23
CA VAL A 85 -12.33 -1.65 3.72
C VAL A 85 -11.58 -1.36 5.03
N ILE A 86 -11.56 -2.33 5.95
CA ILE A 86 -10.69 -2.32 7.13
C ILE A 86 -9.44 -3.10 6.76
N THR A 87 -8.33 -2.40 6.56
CA THR A 87 -7.05 -3.00 6.13
C THR A 87 -6.21 -3.50 7.29
N GLY A 88 -6.54 -3.14 8.53
CA GLY A 88 -5.84 -3.61 9.72
C GLY A 88 -6.23 -2.84 10.98
N SER A 89 -5.62 -3.24 12.10
CA SER A 89 -5.69 -2.51 13.38
C SER A 89 -4.29 -2.49 13.99
N SER A 90 -3.79 -1.29 14.30
CA SER A 90 -2.44 -1.09 14.83
C SER A 90 -2.43 -0.03 15.92
N PHE A 91 -1.41 -0.07 16.79
CA PHE A 91 -1.14 1.00 17.73
C PHE A 91 -0.23 2.04 17.12
N ASP A 92 -0.58 3.30 17.33
CA ASP A 92 0.31 4.41 17.06
C ASP A 92 1.40 4.48 18.12
N ILE A 93 2.62 4.14 17.73
CA ILE A 93 3.79 4.21 18.60
C ILE A 93 4.53 5.53 18.30
N ASN A 94 4.90 6.26 19.35
CA ASN A 94 5.75 7.44 19.22
C ASN A 94 7.16 7.03 18.77
N PRO A 95 7.61 7.40 17.56
CA PRO A 95 8.93 7.01 17.06
C PRO A 95 10.09 7.51 17.95
N LYS A 96 9.93 8.70 18.54
CA LYS A 96 10.94 9.29 19.44
C LYS A 96 11.19 8.41 20.67
N SER A 97 10.17 7.75 21.19
CA SER A 97 10.29 6.82 22.34
C SER A 97 11.08 5.55 22.00
N LEU A 98 11.24 5.24 20.71
CA LEU A 98 12.07 4.14 20.21
C LEU A 98 13.47 4.59 19.77
N GLY A 99 13.81 5.87 20.00
CA GLY A 99 15.09 6.46 19.61
C GLY A 99 15.12 7.03 18.19
N TYR A 100 14.02 6.98 17.42
CA TYR A 100 13.95 7.63 16.11
C TYR A 100 13.69 9.12 16.27
N SER A 101 14.77 9.90 16.21
CA SER A 101 14.70 11.36 16.42
C SER A 101 14.37 12.13 15.14
N THR A 102 14.63 11.55 13.97
CA THR A 102 14.54 12.23 12.68
C THR A 102 13.46 11.59 11.81
N CYS A 103 12.41 12.36 11.49
CA CYS A 103 11.44 12.00 10.45
C CYS A 103 11.86 12.68 9.14
N THR A 104 11.93 11.91 8.07
CA THR A 104 12.44 12.41 6.79
C THR A 104 11.56 11.97 5.64
N TYR A 105 11.30 12.91 4.74
CA TYR A 105 10.73 12.63 3.43
C TYR A 105 11.85 12.64 2.39
N VAL A 106 11.86 11.66 1.50
CA VAL A 106 12.84 11.51 0.45
C VAL A 106 12.11 11.44 -0.89
N GLY A 107 12.31 12.45 -1.72
CA GLY A 107 11.94 12.40 -3.13
C GLY A 107 12.97 11.57 -3.90
N ILE A 108 12.52 10.57 -4.66
CA ILE A 108 13.40 9.70 -5.44
C ILE A 108 13.09 9.87 -6.93
N ASN A 109 14.14 10.10 -7.72
CA ASN A 109 14.07 10.09 -9.17
C ASN A 109 14.55 8.74 -9.70
N LEU A 110 13.70 8.11 -10.51
CA LEU A 110 14.07 6.89 -11.20
C LEU A 110 14.61 7.18 -12.60
N GLU A 111 15.48 6.31 -13.10
CA GLU A 111 15.94 6.37 -14.49
C GLU A 111 14.76 6.24 -15.45
N ARG A 112 13.82 5.33 -15.12
CA ARG A 112 12.59 5.10 -15.90
C ARG A 112 11.45 4.79 -14.95
N GLY A 113 10.28 5.39 -15.18
CA GLY A 113 9.10 5.14 -14.36
C GLY A 113 8.66 3.67 -14.33
N SER A 114 9.00 2.88 -15.36
CA SER A 114 8.74 1.43 -15.40
C SER A 114 9.46 0.64 -14.32
N MET A 115 10.57 1.16 -13.77
CA MET A 115 11.35 0.50 -12.71
C MET A 115 10.72 0.63 -11.32
N TYR A 116 9.62 1.39 -11.19
CA TYR A 116 8.96 1.64 -9.92
C TYR A 116 8.71 0.37 -9.10
N LYS A 117 8.16 -0.68 -9.72
CA LYS A 117 7.81 -1.92 -9.00
C LYS A 117 9.04 -2.60 -8.40
N ASP A 118 10.12 -2.70 -9.17
CA ASP A 118 11.36 -3.36 -8.74
C ASP A 118 12.06 -2.55 -7.63
N VAL A 119 12.00 -1.22 -7.73
CA VAL A 119 12.55 -0.31 -6.70
C VAL A 119 11.72 -0.39 -5.42
N VAL A 120 10.39 -0.39 -5.50
CA VAL A 120 9.50 -0.55 -4.34
C VAL A 120 9.77 -1.87 -3.62
N GLU A 121 9.94 -2.97 -4.36
CA GLU A 121 10.27 -4.26 -3.75
C GLU A 121 11.55 -4.17 -2.91
N ARG A 122 12.59 -3.49 -3.40
CA ARG A 122 13.85 -3.31 -2.67
C ARG A 122 13.69 -2.35 -1.48
N LEU A 123 12.97 -1.24 -1.65
CA LEU A 123 12.70 -0.31 -0.56
C LEU A 123 11.89 -0.95 0.58
N ASN A 124 11.00 -1.89 0.27
CA ASN A 124 10.22 -2.64 1.26
C ASN A 124 11.09 -3.51 2.19
N HIS A 125 12.35 -3.78 1.81
CA HIS A 125 13.31 -4.47 2.68
C HIS A 125 14.06 -3.53 3.64
N ILE A 126 13.80 -2.22 3.59
CA ILE A 126 14.39 -1.22 4.47
C ILE A 126 13.34 -0.86 5.53
N PRO A 127 13.43 -1.38 6.76
CA PRO A 127 12.37 -1.26 7.77
C PRO A 127 12.16 0.18 8.27
N GLU A 128 13.15 1.06 8.10
CA GLU A 128 13.04 2.47 8.42
C GLU A 128 12.08 3.22 7.49
N ILE A 129 11.83 2.69 6.28
CA ILE A 129 10.86 3.23 5.34
C ILE A 129 9.45 2.79 5.75
N VAL A 130 8.60 3.76 6.07
CA VAL A 130 7.24 3.52 6.58
C VAL A 130 6.14 3.83 5.58
N GLU A 131 6.42 4.67 4.58
CA GLU A 131 5.48 4.98 3.50
C GLU A 131 6.25 5.19 2.20
N CYS A 132 5.66 4.78 1.08
CA CYS A 132 6.22 4.98 -0.25
C CYS A 132 5.09 5.21 -1.26
N HIS A 133 5.18 6.32 -2.00
CA HIS A 133 4.15 6.78 -2.92
C HIS A 133 4.74 7.00 -4.31
N PHE A 134 3.97 6.68 -5.37
CA PHE A 134 4.26 7.12 -6.73
C PHE A 134 3.61 8.49 -6.96
N THR A 135 4.36 9.47 -7.46
CA THR A 135 3.90 10.87 -7.53
C THR A 135 4.03 11.48 -8.92
N THR A 136 3.15 12.43 -9.24
CA THR A 136 3.17 13.21 -10.49
C THR A 136 4.05 14.48 -10.42
N GLY A 137 4.70 14.72 -9.28
CA GLY A 137 5.53 15.90 -9.04
C GLY A 137 6.96 15.79 -9.58
N SER A 138 7.87 16.60 -9.03
CA SER A 138 9.29 16.63 -9.43
C SER A 138 10.04 15.32 -9.21
N TYR A 139 9.48 14.44 -8.36
CA TYR A 139 10.04 13.12 -8.08
C TYR A 139 9.09 12.02 -8.55
N THR A 140 9.66 10.91 -9.00
CA THR A 140 8.88 9.72 -9.36
C THR A 140 8.26 9.08 -8.12
N MET A 141 8.98 9.10 -7.00
CA MET A 141 8.52 8.52 -5.74
C MET A 141 8.73 9.49 -4.59
N LEU A 142 7.82 9.44 -3.61
CA LEU A 142 7.95 10.13 -2.33
C LEU A 142 7.91 9.09 -1.21
N VAL A 143 9.01 9.01 -0.47
CA VAL A 143 9.20 8.05 0.62
C VAL A 143 9.22 8.79 1.95
N LYS A 144 8.63 8.19 2.98
CA LYS A 144 8.76 8.65 4.37
C LYS A 144 9.53 7.60 5.16
N LEU A 145 10.51 8.03 5.92
CA LEU A 145 11.32 7.18 6.77
C LEU A 145 11.63 7.82 8.12
N TYR A 146 12.04 6.99 9.07
CA TYR A 146 12.52 7.41 10.38
C TYR A 146 13.96 6.95 10.60
N ALA A 147 14.82 7.86 11.06
CA ALA A 147 16.20 7.57 11.43
C ALA A 147 16.45 7.95 12.90
N LYS A 148 17.37 7.21 13.55
CA LYS A 148 17.78 7.45 14.93
C LYS A 148 18.59 8.73 15.08
N ASP A 149 19.46 8.98 14.12
CA ASP A 149 20.36 10.14 14.07
C ASP A 149 20.75 10.45 12.61
N ASN A 150 21.60 11.47 12.44
CA ASN A 150 22.08 11.91 11.13
C ASN A 150 23.02 10.89 10.47
N GLU A 151 23.72 10.06 11.26
CA GLU A 151 24.63 9.05 10.74
C GLU A 151 23.86 7.91 10.10
N GLN A 152 22.84 7.38 10.79
CA GLN A 152 21.93 6.39 10.21
C GLN A 152 21.18 6.96 9.00
N LEU A 153 20.75 8.23 9.05
CA LEU A 153 20.10 8.86 7.90
C LEU A 153 21.04 8.88 6.68
N MET A 154 22.31 9.25 6.88
CA MET A 154 23.31 9.25 5.79
C MET A 154 23.52 7.84 5.22
N ASP A 155 23.60 6.81 6.07
CA ASP A 155 23.71 5.41 5.63
C ASP A 155 22.49 4.96 4.81
N LEU A 156 21.28 5.27 5.30
CA LEU A 156 20.03 4.96 4.60
C LEU A 156 20.01 5.60 3.21
N LEU A 157 20.37 6.88 3.10
CA LEU A 157 20.35 7.60 1.83
C LEU A 157 21.40 7.05 0.85
N ASN A 158 22.67 6.97 1.26
CA ASN A 158 23.77 6.68 0.34
C ASN A 158 23.96 5.19 0.10
N ASN A 159 23.92 4.38 1.15
CA ASN A 159 24.28 2.97 1.08
C ASN A 159 23.07 2.05 0.84
N LYS A 160 21.86 2.47 1.25
CA LYS A 160 20.64 1.68 1.06
C LYS A 160 19.80 2.15 -0.11
N MET A 161 19.47 3.44 -0.20
CA MET A 161 18.54 3.95 -1.20
C MET A 161 19.22 4.24 -2.54
N GLN A 162 20.32 5.00 -2.55
CA GLN A 162 21.05 5.33 -3.79
C GLN A 162 21.73 4.12 -4.43
N SER A 163 22.02 3.06 -3.67
CA SER A 163 22.59 1.82 -4.21
C SER A 163 21.57 0.95 -4.96
N ILE A 164 20.27 1.28 -4.89
CA ILE A 164 19.22 0.54 -5.59
C ILE A 164 19.32 0.81 -7.10
N PRO A 165 19.44 -0.25 -7.94
CA PRO A 165 19.42 -0.08 -9.39
C PRO A 165 18.15 0.64 -9.86
N GLY A 166 18.35 1.69 -10.66
CA GLY A 166 17.27 2.53 -11.17
C GLY A 166 17.07 3.84 -10.40
N VAL A 167 17.64 4.00 -9.20
CA VAL A 167 17.66 5.28 -8.49
C VAL A 167 18.75 6.18 -9.07
N VAL A 168 18.35 7.36 -9.57
CA VAL A 168 19.27 8.34 -10.19
C VAL A 168 19.67 9.42 -9.20
N SER A 169 18.71 9.94 -8.44
CA SER A 169 18.95 10.97 -7.44
C SER A 169 17.89 10.96 -6.36
N THR A 170 18.24 11.55 -5.22
CA THR A 170 17.38 11.69 -4.05
C THR A 170 17.38 13.14 -3.58
N GLU A 171 16.22 13.67 -3.21
CA GLU A 171 16.09 14.96 -2.52
C GLU A 171 15.49 14.73 -1.13
N THR A 172 16.12 15.31 -0.11
CA THR A 172 15.81 15.00 1.30
C THR A 172 15.16 16.20 1.97
N LEU A 173 14.00 15.98 2.58
CA LEU A 173 13.25 16.96 3.37
C LEU A 173 13.10 16.45 4.80
N ILE A 174 13.83 17.05 5.73
CA ILE A 174 13.76 16.69 7.15
C ILE A 174 12.55 17.40 7.78
N SER A 175 11.67 16.63 8.43
CA SER A 175 10.56 17.17 9.20
C SER A 175 11.05 17.65 10.56
N LEU A 176 10.96 18.95 10.79
CA LEU A 176 11.32 19.57 12.07
C LEU A 176 10.24 19.37 13.13
N GLU A 177 8.97 19.42 12.71
CA GLU A 177 7.82 19.27 13.58
C GLU A 177 6.65 18.62 12.82
N GLN A 178 5.96 17.69 13.48
CA GLN A 178 4.68 17.16 13.03
C GLN A 178 3.56 17.73 13.90
N SER A 179 2.98 18.85 13.49
CA SER A 179 1.96 19.54 14.29
C SER A 179 0.57 18.90 14.20
N ILE A 180 0.30 18.07 13.18
CA ILE A 180 -1.00 17.42 12.97
C ILE A 180 -0.79 15.94 12.59
N LYS A 181 -1.51 15.05 13.28
CA LYS A 181 -1.71 13.65 12.91
C LYS A 181 -3.16 13.27 13.23
N ARG A 182 -3.91 12.76 12.25
CA ARG A 182 -5.30 12.31 12.39
C ARG A 182 -5.68 11.39 11.24
N GLU A 183 -6.67 10.54 11.49
CA GLU A 183 -7.28 9.69 10.46
C GLU A 183 -8.14 10.48 9.47
N ILE A 184 -8.43 9.86 8.32
CA ILE A 184 -9.34 10.41 7.32
C ILE A 184 -10.76 10.50 7.93
N PRO A 185 -11.44 11.66 7.82
CA PRO A 185 -12.79 11.80 8.35
C PRO A 185 -13.79 10.96 7.56
N VAL A 186 -14.54 10.10 8.26
CA VAL A 186 -15.65 9.35 7.68
C VAL A 186 -16.91 10.23 7.71
N LYS A 187 -17.27 10.80 6.56
CA LYS A 187 -18.48 11.64 6.44
C LYS A 187 -19.74 10.77 6.41
N ILE A 188 -20.67 11.03 7.31
CA ILE A 188 -22.02 10.45 7.29
C ILE A 188 -22.90 11.47 6.58
N GLU A 189 -23.46 11.12 5.42
CA GLU A 189 -24.45 11.97 4.74
C GLU A 189 -25.76 11.91 5.55
N GLU A 190 -26.08 13.01 6.22
CA GLU A 190 -27.39 13.27 6.79
C GLU A 190 -28.36 13.54 5.62
N ASP A 191 -29.52 12.86 5.63
CA ASP A 191 -30.59 13.10 4.64
C ASP A 191 -31.33 14.40 4.95
#